data_AF-A0A2V9B4Y4-F1
#
_entry.id   AF-A0A2V9B4Y4-F1
#
_cell.length_a   1.000
_cell.length_b   1.000
_cell.length_c   1.000
_cell.angle_alpha   90.00
_cell.angle_beta   90.00
_cell.angle_gamma   90.00
#
_symmetry.space_group_name_H-M   'P 1'
#
loop_
_entity.id
_entity.type
_entity.pdbx_description
1 polymer ?
#
loop_
_entity_poly.entity_id
_entity_poly.type
_entity_poly.pdbx_seq_one_letter_code
_entity_poly.pdbx_strand_id
1 'polypeptide(L)'
;MLQKGVSLFTEIVGKPPVAFRAGNFGASLSTLEALEKVGIRLDSSFNAAYLRVGCLLDSSGAINGAWRHGTVWEIPVTTFETGIWGLRGLKPLNINAVSLWEMKKVLEQAERIGLAAVTFIAHSFSLFKAADLQFRKLRPDALVLRRFQGLCRFLREQAGRFPVIGFSEIEPSSLQGQEAAVPNMGTLVPVLRKAVQALNRFCSVAFA
;
A
#
# COMPACT_ATOMS: atom_id res chain seq x y z
N MET A 1 13.71 -1.60 -20.48
CA MET A 1 13.58 -0.53 -19.46
C MET A 1 13.97 -1.00 -18.06
N LEU A 2 13.47 -2.15 -17.58
CA LEU A 2 13.80 -2.67 -16.24
C LEU A 2 15.31 -2.82 -15.99
N GLN A 3 16.06 -3.40 -16.93
CA GLN A 3 17.53 -3.52 -16.82
C GLN A 3 18.21 -2.17 -16.55
N LYS A 4 17.82 -1.13 -17.29
CA LYS A 4 18.34 0.23 -17.10
C LYS A 4 17.99 0.78 -15.72
N GLY A 5 16.78 0.50 -15.23
CA GLY A 5 16.34 0.86 -13.88
C GLY A 5 17.18 0.17 -12.79
N VAL A 6 17.46 -1.13 -12.95
CA VAL A 6 18.34 -1.90 -12.06
C VAL A 6 19.75 -1.32 -12.05
N SER A 7 20.33 -1.04 -13.22
CA SER A 7 21.67 -0.45 -13.32
C SER A 7 21.74 0.91 -12.62
N LEU A 8 20.79 1.81 -12.91
CA LEU A 8 20.75 3.15 -12.30
C LEU A 8 20.56 3.09 -10.78
N PHE A 9 19.66 2.21 -10.30
CA PHE A 9 19.46 2.02 -8.87
C PHE A 9 20.75 1.53 -8.20
N THR A 10 21.44 0.57 -8.83
CA THR A 10 22.70 0.02 -8.30
C THR A 10 23.80 1.07 -8.26
N GLU A 11 23.90 1.92 -9.28
CA GLU A 11 24.84 3.04 -9.33
C GLU A 11 24.61 4.04 -8.18
N ILE A 12 23.34 4.39 -7.91
CA ILE A 12 22.99 5.38 -6.89
C ILE A 12 23.06 4.82 -5.47
N VAL A 13 22.58 3.59 -5.26
CA VAL A 13 22.38 2.99 -3.94
C VAL A 13 23.54 2.05 -3.54
N GLY A 14 24.37 1.65 -4.49
CA GLY A 14 25.51 0.74 -4.29
C GLY A 14 25.14 -0.76 -4.24
N LYS A 15 23.86 -1.11 -4.45
CA LYS A 15 23.37 -2.48 -4.49
C LYS A 15 22.12 -2.61 -5.39
N PRO A 16 21.85 -3.79 -5.98
CA PRO A 16 20.66 -3.98 -6.80
C PRO A 16 19.36 -3.86 -5.97
N PRO A 17 18.24 -3.45 -6.60
CA PRO A 17 16.95 -3.43 -5.93
C PRO A 17 16.48 -4.85 -5.62
N VAL A 18 15.91 -5.04 -4.42
CA VAL A 18 15.38 -6.34 -3.97
C VAL A 18 13.90 -6.54 -4.32
N ALA A 19 13.17 -5.44 -4.54
CA ALA A 19 11.75 -5.44 -4.80
C ALA A 19 11.37 -4.43 -5.89
N PHE A 20 10.27 -4.71 -6.59
CA PHE A 20 9.65 -3.86 -7.59
C PHE A 20 8.23 -3.46 -7.18
N ARG A 21 7.75 -2.35 -7.74
CA ARG A 21 6.35 -1.94 -7.68
C ARG A 21 6.01 -1.16 -8.93
N ALA A 22 5.09 -1.67 -9.74
CA ALA A 22 4.63 -1.01 -10.95
C ALA A 22 3.94 0.33 -10.63
N GLY A 23 4.21 1.34 -11.47
CA GLY A 23 3.47 2.59 -11.46
C GLY A 23 1.97 2.33 -11.64
N ASN A 24 1.14 3.00 -10.83
CA ASN A 24 -0.33 2.85 -10.88
C ASN A 24 -0.85 1.39 -10.78
N PHE A 25 -0.07 0.47 -10.20
CA PHE A 25 -0.41 -0.97 -10.14
C PHE A 25 -0.53 -1.62 -11.53
N GLY A 26 0.06 -1.01 -12.56
CA GLY A 26 0.04 -1.46 -13.95
C GLY A 26 0.96 -2.64 -14.20
N ALA A 27 0.66 -3.79 -13.60
CA ALA A 27 1.44 -5.03 -13.73
C ALA A 27 0.60 -6.17 -14.33
N SER A 28 1.30 -7.09 -14.97
CA SER A 28 0.78 -8.34 -15.55
C SER A 28 1.78 -9.47 -15.32
N LEU A 29 1.43 -10.71 -15.69
CA LEU A 29 2.38 -11.83 -15.62
C LEU A 29 3.67 -11.57 -16.41
N SER A 30 3.57 -10.92 -17.57
CA SER A 30 4.76 -10.50 -18.35
C SER A 30 5.64 -9.50 -17.60
N THR A 31 5.09 -8.75 -16.64
CA THR A 31 5.88 -7.91 -15.73
C THR A 31 6.71 -8.79 -14.80
N LEU A 32 6.10 -9.80 -14.16
CA LEU A 32 6.79 -10.73 -13.26
C LEU A 32 7.88 -11.54 -13.99
N GLU A 33 7.59 -12.04 -15.20
CA GLU A 33 8.59 -12.70 -16.04
C GLU A 33 9.77 -11.79 -16.40
N ALA A 34 9.50 -10.50 -16.60
CA ALA A 34 10.55 -9.53 -16.88
C ALA A 34 11.39 -9.19 -15.63
N LEU A 35 10.78 -9.21 -14.44
CA LEU A 35 11.48 -9.05 -13.16
C LEU A 35 12.42 -10.23 -12.89
N GLU A 36 11.97 -11.45 -13.15
CA GLU A 36 12.78 -12.66 -13.06
C GLU A 36 14.04 -12.56 -13.92
N LYS A 37 13.89 -12.13 -15.18
CA LYS A 37 15.02 -11.95 -16.12
C LYS A 37 16.06 -10.94 -15.66
N VAL A 38 15.68 -9.95 -14.85
CA VAL A 38 16.60 -8.94 -14.30
C VAL A 38 17.02 -9.23 -12.85
N GLY A 39 16.62 -10.38 -12.31
CA GLY A 39 17.02 -10.84 -10.98
C GLY A 39 16.27 -10.21 -9.80
N ILE A 40 15.15 -9.53 -10.03
CA ILE A 40 14.31 -9.00 -8.95
C ILE A 40 13.35 -10.10 -8.49
N ARG A 41 13.36 -10.43 -7.20
CA ARG A 41 12.61 -11.57 -6.65
C ARG A 41 11.35 -11.21 -5.86
N LEU A 42 11.13 -9.93 -5.60
CA LEU A 42 9.93 -9.44 -4.91
C LEU A 42 9.21 -8.42 -5.80
N ASP A 43 7.89 -8.53 -5.86
CA ASP A 43 7.00 -7.54 -6.43
C ASP A 43 5.91 -7.18 -5.41
N SER A 44 5.39 -5.97 -5.51
CA SER A 44 4.27 -5.48 -4.69
C SER A 44 3.31 -4.65 -5.54
N SER A 45 3.03 -5.14 -6.74
CA SER A 45 2.22 -4.43 -7.73
C SER A 45 0.74 -4.81 -7.66
N PHE A 46 0.42 -6.00 -7.16
CA PHE A 46 -0.95 -6.49 -7.03
C PHE A 46 -1.73 -5.65 -6.03
N ASN A 47 -2.88 -5.17 -6.49
CA ASN A 47 -3.80 -4.38 -5.70
C ASN A 47 -5.23 -4.72 -6.10
N ALA A 48 -5.93 -5.45 -5.23
CA ALA A 48 -7.27 -5.95 -5.52
C ALA A 48 -8.30 -4.84 -5.80
N ALA A 49 -8.09 -3.63 -5.25
CA ALA A 49 -8.96 -2.49 -5.50
C ALA A 49 -8.82 -1.89 -6.92
N TYR A 50 -7.78 -2.31 -7.67
CA TYR A 50 -7.47 -1.85 -9.03
C TYR A 50 -7.51 -2.98 -10.07
N LEU A 51 -8.02 -4.16 -9.68
CA LEU A 51 -8.20 -5.28 -10.59
C LEU A 51 -9.04 -4.87 -11.79
N ARG A 52 -8.59 -5.27 -12.99
CA ARG A 52 -9.25 -5.01 -14.28
C ARG A 52 -9.37 -3.53 -14.69
N VAL A 53 -8.84 -2.60 -13.90
CA VAL A 53 -8.72 -1.18 -14.27
C VAL A 53 -7.28 -0.87 -14.71
N GLY A 54 -6.30 -1.32 -13.92
CA GLY A 54 -4.88 -1.16 -14.21
C GLY A 54 -4.04 -2.37 -13.81
N CYS A 55 -4.45 -3.09 -12.76
CA CYS A 55 -3.79 -4.32 -12.35
C CYS A 55 -4.36 -5.51 -13.14
N LEU A 56 -3.50 -6.16 -13.94
CA LEU A 56 -3.81 -7.33 -14.77
C LEU A 56 -3.24 -8.63 -14.18
N LEU A 57 -2.64 -8.56 -13.00
CA LEU A 57 -2.24 -9.73 -12.24
C LEU A 57 -3.50 -10.45 -11.72
N ASP A 58 -3.60 -11.76 -11.98
CA ASP A 58 -4.62 -12.62 -11.40
C ASP A 58 -4.01 -13.39 -10.23
N SER A 59 -4.45 -13.11 -9.01
CA SER A 59 -3.94 -13.77 -7.81
C SER A 59 -4.63 -15.10 -7.50
N SER A 60 -5.48 -15.61 -8.39
CA SER A 60 -6.26 -16.85 -8.16
C SER A 60 -7.02 -16.84 -6.83
N GLY A 61 -7.47 -15.66 -6.38
CA GLY A 61 -8.20 -15.48 -5.13
C GLY A 61 -7.38 -14.96 -3.95
N ALA A 62 -6.04 -14.94 -4.00
CA ALA A 62 -5.22 -14.38 -2.92
C ALA A 62 -5.25 -12.84 -2.94
N ILE A 63 -6.25 -12.23 -2.28
CA ILE A 63 -6.45 -10.77 -2.29
C ILE A 63 -5.32 -10.04 -1.53
N ASN A 64 -4.97 -10.52 -0.34
CA ASN A 64 -3.93 -9.94 0.51
C ASN A 64 -2.80 -10.91 0.85
N GLY A 65 -2.92 -12.19 0.46
CA GLY A 65 -1.91 -13.21 0.69
C GLY A 65 -0.79 -13.16 -0.35
N ALA A 66 0.45 -13.41 0.08
CA ALA A 66 1.56 -13.49 -0.84
C ALA A 66 1.46 -14.76 -1.71
N TRP A 67 1.85 -14.62 -2.97
CA TRP A 67 1.86 -15.72 -3.95
C TRP A 67 3.09 -15.62 -4.84
N ARG A 68 3.33 -16.66 -5.65
CA ARG A 68 4.57 -16.77 -6.44
C ARG A 68 4.28 -17.08 -7.90
N HIS A 69 5.02 -16.43 -8.79
CA HIS A 69 5.11 -16.74 -10.22
C HIS A 69 6.57 -16.93 -10.62
N GLY A 70 6.95 -18.13 -11.08
CA GLY A 70 8.36 -18.46 -11.29
C GLY A 70 9.16 -18.30 -10.00
N THR A 71 10.25 -17.53 -10.05
CA THR A 71 11.05 -17.15 -8.88
C THR A 71 10.63 -15.85 -8.20
N VAL A 72 9.65 -15.12 -8.75
CA VAL A 72 9.18 -13.84 -8.21
C VAL A 72 8.01 -14.04 -7.26
N TRP A 73 8.15 -13.48 -6.06
CA TRP A 73 7.09 -13.42 -5.07
C TRP A 73 6.33 -12.10 -5.17
N GLU A 74 5.02 -12.19 -5.32
CA GLU A 74 4.12 -11.06 -5.23
C GLU A 74 3.63 -10.91 -3.78
N ILE A 75 3.86 -9.73 -3.22
CA ILE A 75 3.40 -9.32 -1.89
C ILE A 75 2.35 -8.22 -2.09
N PRO A 76 1.05 -8.55 -2.04
CA PRO A 76 -0.01 -7.59 -2.32
C PRO A 76 0.09 -6.30 -1.52
N VAL A 77 -0.32 -5.22 -2.16
CA VAL A 77 -0.80 -4.05 -1.43
C VAL A 77 -2.05 -4.46 -0.65
N THR A 78 -2.02 -4.28 0.66
CA THR A 78 -3.18 -4.65 1.48
C THR A 78 -4.38 -3.81 1.10
N THR A 79 -5.48 -4.49 0.83
CA THR A 79 -6.79 -3.90 0.62
C THR A 79 -7.74 -4.33 1.72
N PHE A 80 -8.72 -3.48 2.00
CA PHE A 80 -9.77 -3.76 2.97
C PHE A 80 -11.13 -3.35 2.40
N GLU A 81 -12.19 -4.01 2.86
CA GLU A 81 -13.55 -3.66 2.49
C GLU A 81 -14.01 -2.42 3.25
N THR A 82 -14.55 -1.46 2.50
CA THR A 82 -15.17 -0.25 3.04
C THR A 82 -16.43 0.07 2.25
N GLY A 83 -17.47 0.56 2.93
CA GLY A 83 -18.72 0.95 2.28
C GLY A 83 -19.93 0.82 3.18
N ILE A 84 -21.09 1.24 2.68
CA ILE A 84 -22.38 1.15 3.37
C ILE A 84 -23.34 0.45 2.43
N TRP A 85 -24.17 -0.48 2.94
CA TRP A 85 -25.38 -1.03 2.29
C TRP A 85 -25.38 -0.98 0.75
N GLY A 86 -24.86 -2.03 0.10
CA GLY A 86 -24.84 -2.16 -1.36
C GLY A 86 -23.72 -1.40 -2.10
N LEU A 87 -23.06 -0.42 -1.46
CA LEU A 87 -21.90 0.33 -1.98
C LEU A 87 -20.58 -0.12 -1.33
N ARG A 88 -20.38 -1.44 -1.20
CA ARG A 88 -19.14 -2.03 -0.69
C ARG A 88 -18.08 -2.04 -1.80
N GLY A 89 -16.85 -1.65 -1.46
CA GLY A 89 -15.71 -1.72 -2.36
C GLY A 89 -14.42 -1.96 -1.62
N LEU A 90 -13.45 -2.53 -2.33
CA LEU A 90 -12.08 -2.67 -1.84
C LEU A 90 -11.38 -1.31 -1.89
N LYS A 91 -10.58 -1.03 -0.87
CA LYS A 91 -9.75 0.16 -0.81
C LYS A 91 -8.32 -0.21 -0.42
N PRO A 92 -7.30 0.32 -1.11
CA PRO A 92 -5.93 0.09 -0.69
C PRO A 92 -5.64 0.79 0.64
N LEU A 93 -4.79 0.17 1.44
CA LEU A 93 -4.28 0.70 2.69
C LEU A 93 -3.23 1.78 2.43
N ASN A 94 -3.72 2.93 1.94
CA ASN A 94 -2.92 4.09 1.60
C ASN A 94 -3.05 5.15 2.70
N ILE A 95 -1.95 5.49 3.38
CA ILE A 95 -1.90 6.39 4.55
C ILE A 95 -2.59 7.73 4.29
N ASN A 96 -2.59 8.19 3.04
CA ASN A 96 -3.22 9.46 2.65
C ASN A 96 -4.74 9.37 2.57
N ALA A 97 -5.22 8.20 2.17
CA ALA A 97 -6.61 7.97 1.85
C ALA A 97 -7.40 7.40 3.02
N VAL A 98 -6.75 6.94 4.09
CA VAL A 98 -7.37 6.29 5.27
C VAL A 98 -7.11 7.07 6.55
N SER A 99 -7.94 6.83 7.57
CA SER A 99 -7.78 7.42 8.91
C SER A 99 -6.88 6.55 9.78
N LEU A 100 -6.33 7.14 10.85
CA LEU A 100 -5.55 6.38 11.84
C LEU A 100 -6.35 5.24 12.47
N TRP A 101 -7.63 5.46 12.73
CA TRP A 101 -8.50 4.42 13.28
C TRP A 101 -8.67 3.25 12.31
N GLU A 102 -8.91 3.52 11.02
CA GLU A 102 -9.01 2.45 10.01
C GLU A 102 -7.68 1.69 9.89
N MET A 103 -6.53 2.38 9.91
CA MET A 103 -5.22 1.70 9.85
C MET A 103 -5.02 0.72 11.01
N LYS A 104 -5.32 1.14 12.25
CA LYS A 104 -5.24 0.28 13.44
C LYS A 104 -6.18 -0.92 13.34
N LYS A 105 -7.42 -0.68 12.90
CA LYS A 105 -8.43 -1.73 12.76
C LYS A 105 -8.09 -2.75 11.67
N VAL A 106 -7.53 -2.31 10.54
CA VAL A 106 -7.04 -3.20 9.50
C VAL A 106 -5.94 -4.10 10.06
N LEU A 107 -4.97 -3.56 10.81
CA LEU A 107 -3.93 -4.36 11.47
C LEU A 107 -4.53 -5.39 12.45
N GLU A 108 -5.43 -4.97 13.33
CA GLU A 108 -6.10 -5.87 14.27
C GLU A 108 -6.92 -6.97 13.58
N GLN A 109 -7.58 -6.65 12.46
CA GLN A 109 -8.35 -7.65 11.71
C GLN A 109 -7.46 -8.58 10.90
N ALA A 110 -6.38 -8.05 10.31
CA ALA A 110 -5.38 -8.83 9.61
C ALA A 110 -4.79 -9.92 10.54
N GLU A 111 -4.48 -9.56 11.79
CA GLU A 111 -4.06 -10.52 12.82
C GLU A 111 -5.15 -11.59 13.08
N ARG A 112 -6.41 -11.19 13.29
CA ARG A 112 -7.51 -12.13 13.57
C ARG A 112 -7.80 -13.11 12.44
N ILE A 113 -7.63 -12.68 11.19
CA ILE A 113 -7.85 -13.51 10.00
C ILE A 113 -6.57 -14.22 9.53
N GLY A 114 -5.45 -14.07 10.26
CA GLY A 114 -4.21 -14.80 9.99
C GLY A 114 -3.40 -14.31 8.79
N LEU A 115 -3.49 -13.02 8.41
CA LEU A 115 -2.56 -12.44 7.43
C LEU A 115 -1.16 -12.32 8.05
N ALA A 116 -0.13 -12.80 7.37
CA ALA A 116 1.27 -12.65 7.79
C ALA A 116 1.81 -11.24 7.55
N ALA A 117 1.29 -10.54 6.55
CA ALA A 117 1.81 -9.24 6.17
C ALA A 117 0.69 -8.25 5.89
N VAL A 118 0.93 -7.00 6.29
CA VAL A 118 0.12 -5.84 5.94
C VAL A 118 1.00 -4.80 5.27
N THR A 119 0.78 -4.58 3.98
CA THR A 119 1.56 -3.67 3.14
C THR A 119 0.84 -2.33 3.03
N PHE A 120 1.46 -1.27 3.56
CA PHE A 120 0.96 0.10 3.44
C PHE A 120 1.51 0.78 2.19
N ILE A 121 0.70 1.65 1.58
CA ILE A 121 1.18 2.62 0.59
C ILE A 121 1.34 3.98 1.24
N ALA A 122 2.52 4.57 1.06
CA ALA A 122 2.81 5.97 1.33
C ALA A 122 3.40 6.61 0.08
N HIS A 123 3.14 7.90 -0.12
CA HIS A 123 3.85 8.71 -1.10
C HIS A 123 4.47 9.88 -0.35
N SER A 124 5.70 10.26 -0.63
CA SER A 124 6.32 11.40 0.08
C SER A 124 5.58 12.72 -0.22
N PHE A 125 5.14 12.92 -1.47
CA PHE A 125 4.45 14.14 -1.89
C PHE A 125 3.10 14.37 -1.20
N SER A 126 2.48 13.34 -0.65
CA SER A 126 1.20 13.48 0.04
C SER A 126 1.33 14.01 1.48
N LEU A 127 2.56 14.09 1.99
CA LEU A 127 2.85 14.80 3.23
C LEU A 127 2.77 16.32 3.05
N PHE A 128 2.62 16.79 1.81
CA PHE A 128 2.53 18.19 1.44
C PHE A 128 1.26 18.47 0.65
N LYS A 129 0.77 19.69 0.78
CA LYS A 129 -0.23 20.28 -0.10
C LYS A 129 0.47 21.27 -0.99
N ALA A 130 0.29 21.14 -2.30
CA ALA A 130 0.68 22.17 -3.24
C ALA A 130 -0.32 23.33 -3.15
N ALA A 131 0.18 24.55 -2.98
CA ALA A 131 -0.62 25.78 -3.05
C ALA A 131 -0.70 26.34 -4.49
N ASP A 132 0.11 25.79 -5.40
CA ASP A 132 0.15 26.14 -6.82
C ASP A 132 0.31 24.89 -7.69
N LEU A 133 -0.12 24.97 -8.95
CA LEU A 133 -0.04 23.84 -9.91
C LEU A 133 1.41 23.44 -10.24
N GLN A 134 2.37 24.33 -10.01
CA GLN A 134 3.79 24.10 -10.32
C GLN A 134 4.57 23.58 -9.11
N PHE A 135 3.90 23.27 -7.99
CA PHE A 135 4.54 22.77 -6.76
C PHE A 135 5.65 23.67 -6.21
N ARG A 136 5.65 24.98 -6.54
CA ARG A 136 6.65 25.94 -6.05
C ARG A 136 6.39 26.32 -4.60
N LYS A 137 5.13 26.29 -4.18
CA LYS A 137 4.69 26.57 -2.81
C LYS A 137 4.10 25.31 -2.20
N LEU A 138 4.88 24.67 -1.34
CA LEU A 138 4.48 23.49 -0.60
C LEU A 138 4.19 23.88 0.86
N ARG A 139 3.10 23.36 1.41
CA ARG A 139 2.84 23.43 2.85
C ARG A 139 2.59 22.02 3.40
N PRO A 140 3.05 21.70 4.60
CA PRO A 140 2.79 20.39 5.19
C PRO A 140 1.28 20.08 5.32
N ASP A 141 0.87 18.86 4.96
CA ASP A 141 -0.48 18.37 5.26
C ASP A 141 -0.53 17.89 6.72
N ALA A 142 -0.90 18.78 7.63
CA ALA A 142 -0.98 18.49 9.06
C ALA A 142 -1.88 17.28 9.38
N LEU A 143 -2.92 17.01 8.59
CA LEU A 143 -3.80 15.87 8.83
C LEU A 143 -3.11 14.55 8.48
N VAL A 144 -2.46 14.48 7.31
CA VAL A 144 -1.73 13.28 6.88
C VAL A 144 -0.54 13.04 7.81
N LEU A 145 0.19 14.09 8.19
CA LEU A 145 1.30 14.00 9.14
C LEU A 145 0.85 13.46 10.50
N ARG A 146 -0.25 13.99 11.08
CA ARG A 146 -0.79 13.48 12.34
C ARG A 146 -1.18 12.00 12.25
N ARG A 147 -1.76 11.57 11.13
CA ARG A 147 -2.11 10.16 10.89
C ARG A 147 -0.87 9.28 10.79
N PHE A 148 0.12 9.70 10.01
CA PHE A 148 1.36 8.96 9.83
C PHE A 148 2.14 8.83 11.15
N GLN A 149 2.36 9.94 11.87
CA GLN A 149 3.00 9.92 13.18
C GLN A 149 2.24 9.07 14.20
N GLY A 150 0.90 9.14 14.17
CA GLY A 150 0.06 8.30 15.03
C GLY A 150 0.17 6.80 14.71
N LEU A 151 0.33 6.44 13.44
CA LEU A 151 0.59 5.06 13.02
C LEU A 151 1.97 4.60 13.52
N CYS A 152 3.02 5.40 13.31
CA CYS A 152 4.35 5.07 13.79
C CYS A 152 4.40 4.87 15.32
N ARG A 153 3.73 5.74 16.09
CA ARG A 153 3.62 5.57 17.54
C ARG A 153 2.93 4.25 17.91
N PHE A 154 1.81 3.96 17.27
CA PHE A 154 1.06 2.72 17.51
C PHE A 154 1.88 1.46 17.17
N LEU A 155 2.54 1.43 16.01
CA LEU A 155 3.38 0.31 15.60
C LEU A 155 4.55 0.09 16.56
N ARG A 156 5.16 1.17 17.06
CA ARG A 156 6.21 1.08 18.08
C ARG A 156 5.69 0.54 19.41
N GLU A 157 4.52 1.01 19.87
CA GLU A 157 3.87 0.52 21.09
C GLU A 157 3.43 -0.94 20.99
N GLN A 158 3.14 -1.41 19.77
CA GLN A 158 2.68 -2.77 19.47
C GLN A 158 3.75 -3.59 18.74
N ALA A 159 5.04 -3.26 18.88
CA ALA A 159 6.12 -3.88 18.08
C ALA A 159 6.21 -5.40 18.26
N GLY A 160 5.81 -5.93 19.43
CA GLY A 160 5.75 -7.37 19.67
C GLY A 160 4.62 -8.10 18.94
N ARG A 161 3.59 -7.38 18.48
CA ARG A 161 2.45 -7.91 17.70
C ARG A 161 2.56 -7.58 16.22
N PHE A 162 3.04 -6.37 15.91
CA PHE A 162 3.15 -5.84 14.56
C PHE A 162 4.59 -5.40 14.27
N PRO A 163 5.53 -6.36 14.09
CA PRO A 163 6.88 -6.03 13.70
C PRO A 163 6.87 -5.31 12.34
N VAL A 164 7.66 -4.24 12.22
CA VAL A 164 7.79 -3.47 10.99
C VAL A 164 9.13 -3.81 10.34
N ILE A 165 9.08 -4.33 9.11
CA ILE A 165 10.25 -4.75 8.35
C ILE A 165 10.24 -4.12 6.96
N GLY A 166 11.43 -3.97 6.35
CA GLY A 166 11.58 -3.62 4.95
C GLY A 166 11.50 -4.84 4.03
N PHE A 167 11.25 -4.62 2.73
CA PHE A 167 11.26 -5.70 1.73
C PHE A 167 12.58 -6.48 1.68
N SER A 168 13.71 -5.87 2.04
CA SER A 168 15.01 -6.55 2.11
C SER A 168 15.13 -7.56 3.24
N GLU A 169 14.21 -7.55 4.21
CA GLU A 169 14.20 -8.42 5.39
C GLU A 169 13.14 -9.53 5.26
N ILE A 170 12.40 -9.56 4.15
CA ILE A 170 11.33 -10.53 3.93
C ILE A 170 11.93 -11.86 3.46
N GLU A 171 11.64 -12.92 4.19
CA GLU A 171 11.78 -14.31 3.72
C GLU A 171 10.47 -14.76 3.06
N PRO A 172 10.32 -14.74 1.72
CA PRO A 172 9.00 -14.75 1.09
C PRO A 172 8.24 -16.08 1.28
N SER A 173 8.97 -17.18 1.44
CA SER A 173 8.40 -18.50 1.75
C SER A 173 7.63 -18.51 3.08
N SER A 174 7.95 -17.62 4.02
CA SER A 174 7.22 -17.46 5.28
C SER A 174 5.83 -16.83 5.11
N LEU A 175 5.53 -16.28 3.93
CA LEU A 175 4.29 -15.55 3.64
C LEU A 175 3.30 -16.36 2.77
N GLN A 176 3.66 -17.57 2.34
CA GLN A 176 2.87 -18.36 1.39
C GLN A 176 1.60 -18.97 2.00
N GLY A 177 0.55 -19.08 1.19
CA GLY A 177 -0.57 -19.99 1.46
C GLY A 177 -1.65 -19.43 2.38
N GLN A 178 -1.80 -18.11 2.42
CA GLN A 178 -2.76 -17.46 3.31
C GLN A 178 -4.08 -17.18 2.61
N GLU A 179 -5.17 -17.49 3.31
CA GLU A 179 -6.52 -17.36 2.78
C GLU A 179 -6.85 -15.95 2.31
N ALA A 180 -7.78 -15.91 1.36
CA ALA A 180 -8.32 -14.75 0.66
C ALA A 180 -9.07 -13.73 1.56
N ALA A 181 -8.90 -13.79 2.88
CA ALA A 181 -9.68 -13.00 3.81
C ALA A 181 -9.32 -11.51 3.72
N VAL A 182 -10.35 -10.66 3.65
CA VAL A 182 -10.21 -9.22 3.55
C VAL A 182 -10.68 -8.57 4.86
N PRO A 183 -9.88 -7.70 5.50
CA PRO A 183 -10.32 -6.91 6.63
C PRO A 183 -11.60 -6.10 6.28
N ASN A 184 -12.63 -6.15 7.13
CA ASN A 184 -13.91 -5.47 6.93
C ASN A 184 -14.13 -4.34 7.94
N MET A 185 -14.26 -3.11 7.44
CA MET A 185 -14.26 -1.91 8.28
C MET A 185 -15.63 -1.45 8.79
N GLY A 186 -16.72 -2.17 8.49
CA GLY A 186 -18.07 -1.71 8.79
C GLY A 186 -18.43 -0.37 8.11
N THR A 187 -19.45 0.32 8.60
CA THR A 187 -20.15 1.38 7.83
C THR A 187 -19.93 2.83 8.31
N LEU A 188 -19.69 3.08 9.61
CA LEU A 188 -19.76 4.43 10.20
C LEU A 188 -18.48 5.26 9.99
N VAL A 189 -17.30 4.66 10.13
CA VAL A 189 -16.02 5.38 10.04
C VAL A 189 -15.66 5.86 8.62
N PRO A 190 -15.99 5.14 7.54
CA PRO A 190 -15.74 5.61 6.17
C PRO A 190 -16.43 6.93 5.80
N VAL A 191 -17.64 7.19 6.31
CA VAL A 191 -18.41 8.42 6.04
C VAL A 191 -17.75 9.62 6.71
N LEU A 192 -17.47 9.51 8.01
CA LEU A 192 -16.81 10.57 8.76
C LEU A 192 -15.44 10.91 8.16
N ARG A 193 -14.69 9.88 7.72
CA ARG A 193 -13.44 10.11 7.00
C ARG A 193 -13.63 10.93 5.72
N LYS A 194 -14.63 10.59 4.88
CA LYS A 194 -14.88 11.33 3.64
C LYS A 194 -15.19 12.80 3.93
N ALA A 195 -15.98 13.08 4.96
CA ALA A 195 -16.28 14.45 5.41
C ALA A 195 -15.01 15.19 5.88
N VAL A 196 -14.19 14.57 6.75
CA VAL A 196 -12.93 15.17 7.23
C VAL A 196 -11.95 15.41 6.08
N GLN A 197 -11.86 14.50 5.10
CA GLN A 197 -10.99 14.69 3.94
C GLN A 197 -11.51 15.79 3.01
N ALA A 198 -12.82 15.88 2.80
CA ALA A 198 -13.42 16.97 2.03
C ALA A 198 -13.13 18.32 2.69
N LEU A 199 -13.37 18.46 4.00
CA LEU A 199 -13.04 19.67 4.75
C LEU A 199 -11.55 20.01 4.67
N ASN A 200 -10.67 19.01 4.84
CA ASN A 200 -9.22 19.22 4.71
C ASN A 200 -8.84 19.75 3.33
N ARG A 201 -9.52 19.32 2.26
CA ARG A 201 -9.32 19.83 0.89
C ARG A 201 -9.93 21.22 0.70
N PHE A 202 -11.15 21.48 1.19
CA PHE A 202 -11.80 22.80 1.09
C PHE A 202 -11.02 23.91 1.81
N CYS A 203 -10.57 23.67 3.04
CA CYS A 203 -9.67 24.59 3.75
C CYS A 203 -8.31 24.76 3.06
N SER A 204 -8.03 23.99 2.01
CA SER A 204 -6.84 24.15 1.18
C SER A 204 -7.03 25.05 -0.02
N VAL A 205 -8.27 25.20 -0.48
CA VAL A 205 -8.63 26.04 -1.62
C VAL A 205 -9.10 27.42 -1.13
N ALA A 206 -9.73 27.49 0.06
CA ALA A 206 -10.26 28.74 0.63
C ALA A 206 -9.20 29.69 1.23
N PHE A 207 -7.94 29.26 1.34
CA PHE A 207 -6.82 30.04 1.88
C PHE A 207 -5.62 30.09 0.90
N ALA A 208 -5.88 29.81 -0.39
CA ALA A 208 -4.90 29.94 -1.46
C ALA A 208 -5.06 31.28 -2.19
#